data_AF-A0A2D5H1C0-F1
#
_entry.id   AF-A0A2D5H1C0-F1
#
_cell.length_a   1.000
_cell.length_b   1.000
_cell.length_c   1.000
_cell.angle_alpha   90.00
_cell.angle_beta   90.00
_cell.angle_gamma   90.00
#
_symmetry.space_group_name_H-M   'P 1'
#
loop_
_entity.id
_entity.type
_entity.pdbx_description
1 polymer ?
#
loop_
_entity_poly.entity_id
_entity_poly.type
_entity_poly.pdbx_seq_one_letter_code
_entity_poly.pdbx_strand_id
1 'polypeptide(L)'
;MNSVIPVLDPASPQAEAINNLFLQVLLISAVIFAIVSGLILIAISRGRRRDTLPEQNFGSEKSEIFWMIGPVIIVIWLVAISANLVITLNAIPQADPDGKTNFNDVDLIVTGHQWWWEVKYPKSGIITANEIHMPAGKEKKFRILVTSADVIHCF
;
A
#
# COMPACT_ATOMS: atom_id res chain seq x y z
N MET A 1 -0.17 13.84 18.87
CA MET A 1 0.91 13.08 19.52
C MET A 1 1.87 12.70 18.41
N ASN A 2 3.17 13.00 18.52
CA ASN A 2 4.10 12.71 17.44
C ASN A 2 4.49 11.24 17.51
N SER A 3 3.90 10.41 16.64
CA SER A 3 4.35 9.03 16.48
C SER A 3 5.79 9.00 15.99
N VAL A 4 6.60 8.12 16.59
CA VAL A 4 8.01 7.90 16.20
C VAL A 4 8.10 7.24 14.83
N ILE A 5 7.02 6.57 14.39
CA ILE A 5 6.90 5.95 13.07
C ILE A 5 5.59 6.43 12.43
N PRO A 6 5.59 7.58 11.74
CA PRO A 6 4.38 8.19 11.19
C PRO A 6 3.60 7.29 10.23
N VAL A 7 4.29 6.43 9.48
CA VAL A 7 3.66 5.51 8.51
C VAL A 7 2.76 4.45 9.18
N LEU A 8 2.94 4.19 10.47
CA LEU A 8 2.13 3.24 11.24
C LEU A 8 1.08 3.93 12.14
N ASP A 9 0.91 5.25 12.01
CA ASP A 9 -0.06 6.05 12.77
C ASP A 9 -1.09 6.68 11.83
N PRO A 10 -2.11 5.92 11.40
CA PRO A 10 -3.05 6.39 10.39
C PRO A 10 -3.96 7.50 10.93
N ALA A 11 -3.96 8.65 10.27
CA ALA A 11 -4.79 9.81 10.65
C ALA A 11 -6.08 9.96 9.81
N SER A 12 -6.28 9.13 8.79
CA SER A 12 -7.46 9.14 7.92
C SER A 12 -8.00 7.71 7.70
N PRO A 13 -9.30 7.56 7.36
CA PRO A 13 -9.87 6.26 7.03
C PRO A 13 -9.13 5.54 5.89
N GLN A 14 -8.62 6.29 4.91
CA GLN A 14 -7.82 5.77 3.81
C GLN A 14 -6.45 5.27 4.30
N ALA A 15 -5.78 6.05 5.15
CA ALA A 15 -4.52 5.64 5.77
C ALA A 15 -4.71 4.40 6.67
N GLU A 16 -5.83 4.31 7.39
CA GLU A 16 -6.18 3.16 8.22
C GLU A 16 -6.35 1.89 7.38
N ALA A 17 -7.05 1.99 6.23
CA ALA A 17 -7.21 0.88 5.30
C ALA A 17 -5.87 0.41 4.71
N ILE A 18 -4.99 1.36 4.32
CA ILE A 18 -3.64 1.05 3.83
C ILE A 18 -2.79 0.38 4.92
N ASN A 19 -2.83 0.93 6.15
CA ASN A 19 -2.07 0.37 7.28
C ASN A 19 -2.53 -1.05 7.63
N ASN A 20 -3.84 -1.31 7.62
CA ASN A 20 -4.37 -2.65 7.85
C ASN A 20 -3.92 -3.65 6.79
N LEU A 21 -3.94 -3.26 5.51
CA LEU A 21 -3.41 -4.08 4.42
C LEU A 21 -1.92 -4.35 4.61
N PHE A 22 -1.14 -3.32 4.95
CA PHE A 22 0.29 -3.45 5.21
C PHE A 22 0.58 -4.44 6.33
N LEU A 23 -0.10 -4.32 7.48
CA LEU A 23 0.09 -5.21 8.62
C LEU A 23 -0.28 -6.67 8.30
N GLN A 24 -1.32 -6.89 7.50
CA GLN A 24 -1.71 -8.22 7.04
C GLN A 24 -0.64 -8.85 6.14
N VAL A 25 -0.16 -8.10 5.13
CA VAL A 25 0.90 -8.55 4.23
C VAL A 25 2.19 -8.84 5.00
N LEU A 26 2.55 -7.95 5.93
CA LEU A 26 3.72 -8.11 6.79
C LEU A 26 3.62 -9.39 7.62
N LEU A 27 2.47 -9.64 8.25
CA LEU A 27 2.24 -10.83 9.06
C LEU A 27 2.35 -12.11 8.24
N ILE A 28 1.67 -12.18 7.09
CA ILE A 28 1.72 -13.35 6.20
C ILE A 28 3.16 -13.60 5.73
N SER A 29 3.86 -12.55 5.32
CA SER A 29 5.25 -12.63 4.86
C SER A 29 6.19 -13.10 5.98
N ALA A 30 6.02 -12.58 7.20
CA ALA A 30 6.80 -12.99 8.37
C ALA A 30 6.58 -14.46 8.73
N VAL A 31 5.33 -14.94 8.66
CA VAL A 31 4.99 -16.35 8.91
C VAL A 31 5.63 -17.27 7.86
N ILE A 32 5.50 -16.95 6.57
CA ILE A 32 6.13 -17.72 5.49
C ILE A 32 7.65 -17.73 5.66
N PHE A 33 8.24 -16.56 5.92
CA PHE A 33 9.67 -16.43 6.15
C PHE A 33 10.15 -17.30 7.32
N ALA A 34 9.42 -17.28 8.44
CA ALA A 34 9.75 -18.10 9.61
C ALA A 34 9.65 -19.60 9.32
N ILE A 35 8.61 -20.04 8.61
CA ILE A 35 8.43 -21.45 8.23
C ILE A 35 9.57 -21.91 7.31
N VAL A 36 9.83 -21.18 6.22
CA VAL A 36 10.85 -21.55 5.23
C VAL A 36 12.24 -21.53 5.86
N SER A 37 12.56 -20.47 6.61
CA SER A 37 13.84 -20.37 7.33
C SER A 37 14.00 -21.49 8.35
N GLY A 38 12.93 -21.81 9.10
CA GLY A 38 12.91 -22.92 10.05
C GLY A 38 13.16 -24.27 9.38
N LEU A 39 12.49 -24.56 8.27
CA LEU A 39 12.69 -25.80 7.50
C LEU A 39 14.13 -25.91 6.97
N ILE A 40 14.70 -24.82 6.47
CA ILE A 40 16.09 -24.78 6.02
C ILE A 40 17.06 -25.04 7.18
N LEU A 41 16.87 -24.39 8.34
CA LEU A 41 17.70 -24.61 9.53
C LEU A 41 17.62 -26.06 10.04
N ILE A 42 16.42 -26.67 10.00
CA ILE A 42 16.23 -28.08 10.34
C ILE A 42 16.96 -28.98 9.31
N ALA A 43 16.84 -28.68 8.02
CA ALA A 43 17.50 -29.44 6.96
C ALA A 43 19.03 -29.39 7.11
N ILE A 44 19.59 -28.22 7.35
CA ILE A 44 21.03 -28.02 7.57
C ILE A 44 21.50 -28.79 8.81
N SER A 45 20.80 -28.64 9.94
CA SER A 45 21.20 -29.29 11.21
C SER A 45 21.11 -30.81 11.16
N ARG A 46 20.10 -31.36 10.46
CA ARG A 46 19.96 -32.81 10.25
C ARG A 46 20.93 -33.37 9.21
N GLY A 47 21.16 -32.64 8.12
CA GLY A 47 22.09 -33.04 7.06
C GLY A 47 23.54 -33.14 7.53
N ARG A 48 23.92 -32.34 8.53
CA ARG A 48 25.28 -32.32 9.10
C ARG A 48 25.64 -33.55 9.94
N ARG A 49 24.66 -34.40 10.29
CA ARG A 49 24.84 -35.58 11.17
C ARG A 49 24.81 -36.91 10.41
N ARG A 50 24.93 -36.90 9.08
CA ARG A 50 24.75 -38.09 8.24
C ARG A 50 26.08 -38.56 7.67
N ASP A 51 26.50 -39.78 8.06
CA ASP A 51 27.72 -40.43 7.57
C ASP A 51 27.46 -41.33 6.33
N THR A 52 26.20 -41.50 5.94
CA THR A 52 25.79 -42.35 4.81
C THR A 52 25.13 -41.55 3.69
N LEU A 53 25.30 -42.01 2.44
CA LEU A 53 24.66 -41.41 1.28
C LEU A 53 23.11 -41.46 1.41
N PRO A 54 22.40 -40.37 1.11
CA PRO A 54 20.95 -40.34 1.16
C PRO A 54 20.33 -41.20 0.05
N GLU A 55 19.15 -41.76 0.31
CA GLU A 55 18.35 -42.40 -0.74
C GLU A 55 18.02 -41.39 -1.85
N GLN A 56 18.24 -41.80 -3.10
CA GLN A 56 17.88 -40.99 -4.27
C GLN A 56 16.36 -41.04 -4.49
N ASN A 57 15.67 -40.06 -3.94
CA ASN A 57 14.26 -39.80 -4.20
C ASN A 57 14.14 -38.61 -5.17
N PHE A 58 13.49 -38.81 -6.31
CA PHE A 58 13.27 -37.79 -7.33
C PHE A 58 12.04 -36.91 -7.07
N GLY A 59 11.33 -37.13 -5.95
CA GLY A 59 10.12 -36.40 -5.59
C GLY A 59 8.86 -37.13 -6.06
N SER A 60 7.71 -36.51 -5.78
CA SER A 60 6.42 -37.01 -6.26
C SER A 60 5.59 -35.87 -6.85
N GLU A 61 4.93 -36.12 -7.97
CA GLU A 61 4.02 -35.15 -8.61
C GLU A 61 2.96 -34.64 -7.62
N LYS A 62 2.42 -35.54 -6.79
CA LYS A 62 1.43 -35.18 -5.75
C LYS A 62 1.98 -34.22 -4.71
N SER A 63 3.23 -34.42 -4.27
CA SER A 63 3.87 -33.50 -3.33
C SER A 63 4.11 -32.14 -3.97
N GLU A 64 4.45 -32.11 -5.26
CA GLU A 64 4.70 -30.88 -6.00
C GLU A 64 3.46 -30.01 -6.12
N ILE A 65 2.35 -30.61 -6.50
CA ILE A 65 1.06 -29.94 -6.57
C ILE A 65 0.64 -29.41 -5.19
N PHE A 66 0.83 -30.21 -4.13
CA PHE A 66 0.41 -29.83 -2.79
C PHE A 66 1.08 -28.55 -2.28
N TRP A 67 2.40 -28.42 -2.44
CA TRP A 67 3.11 -27.23 -1.98
C TRP A 67 2.93 -26.03 -2.92
N MET A 68 2.53 -26.22 -4.18
CA MET A 68 2.21 -25.14 -5.12
C MET A 68 0.86 -24.48 -4.82
N ILE A 69 -0.13 -25.25 -4.37
CA ILE A 69 -1.48 -24.74 -4.07
C ILE A 69 -1.45 -23.66 -2.99
N GLY A 70 -0.66 -23.84 -1.92
CA GLY A 70 -0.57 -22.89 -0.82
C GLY A 70 -0.19 -21.47 -1.25
N PRO A 71 0.97 -21.27 -1.91
CA PRO A 71 1.38 -19.98 -2.45
C PRO A 71 0.36 -19.37 -3.41
N VAL A 72 -0.24 -20.17 -4.29
CA VAL A 72 -1.25 -19.68 -5.25
C VAL A 72 -2.47 -19.10 -4.53
N ILE A 73 -2.99 -19.80 -3.52
CA ILE A 73 -4.14 -19.32 -2.72
C ILE A 73 -3.79 -18.01 -2.01
N ILE A 74 -2.59 -17.91 -1.41
CA ILE A 74 -2.14 -16.72 -0.72
C ILE A 74 -2.05 -15.52 -1.68
N VAL A 75 -1.50 -15.72 -2.88
CA VAL A 75 -1.42 -14.66 -3.90
C VAL A 75 -2.81 -14.22 -4.35
N ILE A 76 -3.72 -15.16 -4.65
CA ILE A 76 -5.10 -14.83 -5.05
C ILE A 76 -5.80 -14.00 -3.96
N TRP A 77 -5.62 -14.38 -2.69
CA TRP A 77 -6.18 -13.66 -1.55
C TRP A 77 -5.63 -12.23 -1.45
N LEU A 78 -4.30 -12.06 -1.55
CA LEU A 78 -3.66 -10.75 -1.51
C LEU A 78 -4.09 -9.85 -2.67
N VAL A 79 -4.23 -10.41 -3.87
CA VAL A 79 -4.76 -9.69 -5.03
C VAL A 79 -6.19 -9.23 -4.79
N ALA A 80 -7.06 -10.09 -4.24
CA ALA A 80 -8.45 -9.74 -3.98
C ALA A 80 -8.59 -8.58 -2.98
N ILE A 81 -7.84 -8.60 -1.88
CA ILE A 81 -7.87 -7.51 -0.89
C ILE A 81 -7.27 -6.22 -1.49
N SER A 82 -6.14 -6.33 -2.18
CA SER A 82 -5.50 -5.16 -2.80
C SER A 82 -6.39 -4.52 -3.85
N ALA A 83 -7.04 -5.32 -4.70
CA ALA A 83 -7.99 -4.84 -5.69
C ALA A 83 -9.19 -4.15 -5.03
N ASN A 84 -9.74 -4.70 -3.94
CA ASN A 84 -10.84 -4.08 -3.21
C ASN A 84 -10.45 -2.70 -2.64
N LEU A 85 -9.25 -2.58 -2.09
CA LEU A 85 -8.72 -1.31 -1.60
C LEU A 85 -8.56 -0.31 -2.75
N VAL A 86 -7.92 -0.72 -3.86
CA VAL A 86 -7.73 0.15 -5.04
C VAL A 86 -9.06 0.62 -5.60
N ILE A 87 -10.05 -0.27 -5.76
CA ILE A 87 -11.38 0.09 -6.24
C ILE A 87 -12.05 1.08 -5.29
N THR A 88 -11.91 0.88 -3.98
CA THR A 88 -12.52 1.76 -2.97
C THR A 88 -11.86 3.14 -2.92
N LEU A 89 -10.53 3.20 -3.07
CA LEU A 89 -9.78 4.46 -3.14
C LEU A 89 -10.04 5.20 -4.45
N ASN A 90 -10.06 4.48 -5.59
CA ASN A 90 -10.29 5.05 -6.91
C ASN A 90 -11.76 5.29 -7.24
N ALA A 91 -12.70 4.81 -6.43
CA ALA A 91 -14.13 5.15 -6.54
C ALA A 91 -14.42 6.62 -6.16
N ILE A 92 -13.41 7.35 -5.66
CA ILE A 92 -13.43 8.83 -5.70
C ILE A 92 -13.48 9.21 -7.19
N PRO A 93 -14.52 9.91 -7.66
CA PRO A 93 -14.69 10.21 -9.08
C PRO A 93 -13.39 10.75 -9.66
N GLN A 94 -12.79 9.98 -10.58
CA GLN A 94 -11.70 10.47 -11.40
C GLN A 94 -12.19 11.73 -12.08
N ALA A 95 -11.32 12.73 -12.16
CA ALA A 95 -11.50 13.87 -13.05
C ALA A 95 -12.08 13.38 -14.38
N ASP A 96 -13.25 13.90 -14.75
CA ASP A 96 -13.98 13.54 -15.98
C ASP A 96 -13.00 13.44 -17.18
N PRO A 97 -12.96 12.30 -17.90
CA PRO A 97 -12.12 12.14 -19.10
C PRO A 97 -12.37 13.21 -20.16
N ASP A 98 -13.55 13.85 -20.15
CA ASP A 98 -13.91 14.95 -21.05
C ASP A 98 -13.33 16.31 -20.62
N GLY A 99 -12.43 16.34 -19.62
CA GLY A 99 -11.76 17.56 -19.17
C GLY A 99 -12.69 18.54 -18.45
N LYS A 100 -13.93 18.13 -18.15
CA LYS A 100 -14.89 18.89 -17.34
C LYS A 100 -14.82 18.48 -15.88
N THR A 101 -13.63 18.49 -15.30
CA THR A 101 -13.54 18.69 -13.85
C THR A 101 -14.18 20.02 -13.55
N ASN A 102 -15.43 20.00 -13.09
CA ASN A 102 -16.03 21.18 -12.50
C ASN A 102 -15.12 21.61 -11.35
N PHE A 103 -14.34 22.68 -11.56
CA PHE A 103 -13.47 23.27 -10.54
C PHE A 103 -14.24 23.65 -9.27
N ASN A 104 -15.57 23.75 -9.35
CA ASN A 104 -16.48 23.94 -8.23
C ASN A 104 -16.59 22.73 -7.27
N ASP A 105 -16.17 21.53 -7.70
CA ASP A 105 -16.20 20.29 -6.91
C ASP A 105 -14.82 19.95 -6.30
N VAL A 106 -13.82 20.82 -6.48
CA VAL A 106 -12.49 20.68 -5.91
C VAL A 106 -12.39 21.53 -4.64
N ASP A 107 -11.88 20.93 -3.55
CA ASP A 107 -11.70 21.64 -2.28
C ASP A 107 -10.34 22.35 -2.21
N LEU A 108 -9.30 21.71 -2.75
CA LEU A 108 -7.92 22.22 -2.77
C LEU A 108 -7.27 21.98 -4.13
N ILE A 109 -6.55 22.98 -4.63
CA ILE A 109 -5.64 22.83 -5.76
C ILE A 109 -4.22 23.00 -5.22
N VAL A 110 -3.39 21.99 -5.40
CA VAL A 110 -1.98 21.99 -5.00
C VAL A 110 -1.12 22.02 -6.25
N THR A 111 -0.31 23.07 -6.40
CA THR A 111 0.62 23.24 -7.51
C THR A 111 2.06 23.11 -7.00
N GLY A 112 2.81 22.16 -7.54
CA GLY A 112 4.24 22.02 -7.30
C GLY A 112 5.05 23.03 -8.10
N HIS A 113 5.94 23.75 -7.41
CA HIS A 113 6.94 24.65 -8.00
C HIS A 113 8.33 24.24 -7.52
N GLN A 114 9.37 24.60 -8.29
CA GLN A 114 10.75 24.58 -7.79
C GLN A 114 10.99 25.76 -6.82
N TRP A 115 11.09 25.59 -5.49
CA TRP A 115 11.03 24.37 -4.65
C TRP A 115 10.05 24.58 -3.49
N TRP A 116 8.77 24.80 -3.82
CA TRP A 116 7.71 25.12 -2.87
C TRP A 116 6.34 24.68 -3.40
N TRP A 117 5.36 24.61 -2.49
CA TRP A 117 3.99 24.21 -2.81
C TRP A 117 3.04 25.41 -2.74
N GLU A 118 2.34 25.69 -3.83
CA GLU A 118 1.20 26.62 -3.83
C GLU A 118 -0.08 25.85 -3.51
N VAL A 119 -0.88 26.35 -2.57
CA VAL A 119 -2.14 25.75 -2.17
C VAL A 119 -3.25 26.78 -2.34
N LYS A 120 -4.18 26.52 -3.26
CA LYS A 120 -5.32 27.38 -3.54
C LYS A 120 -6.60 26.74 -3.03
N TYR A 121 -7.41 27.53 -2.32
CA TYR A 121 -8.73 27.15 -1.82
C TYR A 121 -9.81 27.80 -2.71
N PRO A 122 -10.35 27.11 -3.73
CA PRO A 122 -11.18 27.75 -4.75
C PRO A 122 -12.45 28.40 -4.18
N LYS A 123 -13.02 27.79 -3.13
CA LYS A 123 -14.26 28.25 -2.47
C LYS A 123 -14.09 29.54 -1.67
N SER A 124 -12.90 29.78 -1.09
CA SER A 124 -12.61 30.98 -0.29
C SER A 124 -11.74 32.00 -1.03
N GLY A 125 -11.11 31.61 -2.14
CA GLY A 125 -10.17 32.43 -2.89
C GLY A 125 -8.81 32.60 -2.22
N ILE A 126 -8.57 31.95 -1.08
CA ILE A 126 -7.31 32.04 -0.33
C ILE A 126 -6.21 31.25 -1.06
N ILE A 127 -5.00 31.79 -1.06
CA ILE A 127 -3.79 31.12 -1.55
C ILE A 127 -2.78 31.12 -0.41
N THR A 128 -2.20 29.95 -0.11
CA THR A 128 -1.13 29.77 0.87
C THR A 128 0.08 29.10 0.21
N ALA A 129 1.23 29.20 0.87
CA ALA A 129 2.46 28.54 0.44
C ALA A 129 2.91 27.55 1.52
N ASN A 130 3.24 26.32 1.13
CA ASN A 130 3.77 25.24 1.97
C ASN A 130 2.92 24.78 3.16
N GLU A 131 1.78 25.42 3.42
CA GLU A 131 0.92 25.12 4.55
C GLU A 131 -0.52 24.87 4.09
N ILE A 132 -1.12 23.84 4.69
CA ILE A 132 -2.51 23.45 4.46
C ILE A 132 -3.23 23.38 5.79
N HIS A 133 -4.36 24.07 5.88
CA HIS A 133 -5.26 24.01 7.01
C HIS A 133 -6.57 23.37 6.57
N MET A 134 -6.83 22.16 7.08
CA MET A 134 -8.06 21.44 6.83
C MET A 134 -8.77 21.15 8.15
N PRO A 135 -10.10 21.32 8.21
CA PRO A 135 -10.83 20.96 9.42
C PRO A 135 -10.82 19.44 9.60
N ALA A 136 -10.42 18.99 10.79
CA ALA A 136 -10.39 17.57 11.12
C ALA A 136 -11.82 16.99 11.24
N GLY A 137 -11.95 15.69 10.93
CA GLY A 137 -13.19 14.93 11.12
C GLY A 137 -13.28 13.74 10.16
N LYS A 138 -13.61 12.55 10.68
CA LYS A 138 -13.64 11.29 9.90
C LYS A 138 -14.64 11.29 8.73
N GLU A 139 -15.64 12.17 8.77
CA GLU A 139 -16.69 12.25 7.73
C GLU A 139 -16.36 13.26 6.63
N LYS A 140 -15.34 14.10 6.82
CA LYS A 140 -14.96 15.12 5.84
C LYS A 140 -14.10 14.48 4.77
N LYS A 141 -14.62 14.43 3.54
CA LYS A 141 -13.88 14.04 2.35
C LYS A 141 -13.45 15.32 1.63
N PHE A 142 -12.18 15.37 1.24
CA PHE A 142 -11.63 16.49 0.48
C PHE A 142 -11.19 15.99 -0.88
N ARG A 143 -11.57 16.71 -1.93
CA ARG A 143 -11.02 16.49 -3.27
C ARG A 143 -9.84 17.42 -3.48
N ILE A 144 -8.66 16.84 -3.66
CA ILE A 144 -7.43 17.55 -3.93
C ILE A 144 -7.07 17.35 -5.40
N LEU A 145 -6.92 18.44 -6.14
CA LEU A 145 -6.34 18.43 -7.47
C LEU A 145 -4.85 18.75 -7.33
N VAL A 146 -3.99 17.86 -7.79
CA VAL A 146 -2.54 18.04 -7.77
C VAL A 146 -2.05 18.28 -9.19
N THR A 147 -1.25 19.33 -9.37
CA THR A 147 -0.64 19.69 -10.64
C THR A 147 0.78 20.24 -10.43
N SER A 148 1.50 20.50 -11.51
CA SER A 148 2.82 21.11 -11.49
C SER A 148 2.92 22.26 -12.48
N ALA A 149 3.67 23.28 -12.12
CA ALA A 149 4.02 24.39 -13.01
C ALA A 149 5.30 24.14 -13.83
N ASP A 150 6.13 23.18 -13.42
CA ASP A 150 7.46 22.96 -13.99
C ASP A 150 7.80 21.48 -14.22
N VAL A 151 8.33 20.79 -13.21
CA VAL A 151 8.80 19.40 -13.25
C VAL A 151 7.84 18.47 -12.50
N ILE A 152 8.05 17.16 -12.62
CA ILE A 152 7.23 16.20 -11.87
C ILE A 152 7.57 16.31 -10.38
N HIS A 153 6.53 16.48 -9.56
CA HIS A 153 6.60 16.47 -8.10
C HIS A 153 5.68 15.38 -7.53
N CYS A 154 5.89 15.00 -6.27
CA CYS A 154 5.04 14.08 -5.53
C CYS A 154 4.55 14.78 -4.27
N PHE A 155 3.22 14.92 -4.15
CA PHE A 155 2.53 15.49 -3.02
C PHE A 155 1.85 14.37 -2.21
#